data_AF-A0A381RB03-F1
#
_entry.id   AF-A0A381RB03-F1
#
_cell.length_a   1.000
_cell.length_b   1.000
_cell.length_c   1.000
_cell.angle_alpha   90.00
_cell.angle_beta   90.00
_cell.angle_gamma   90.00
#
_symmetry.space_group_name_H-M   'P 1'
#
loop_
_entity.id
_entity.type
_entity.pdbx_description
1 polymer ?
#
loop_
_entity_poly.entity_id
_entity_poly.type
_entity_poly.pdbx_seq_one_letter_code
_entity_poly.pdbx_strand_id
1 'polypeptide(L)'
;VNPQSITYHAASRTLELCYADGVDSLLPAELLRVYSPSAEVRGHSESERKLQTGKKHIAIDSMESIGNYALRIVFSDGHDTGIYS
;
A
#
# COMPACT_ATOMS: atom_id res chain seq x y z
N VAL A 1 -10.87 -5.46 -10.39
CA VAL A 1 -10.32 -6.79 -10.71
C VAL A 1 -9.50 -7.23 -9.51
N ASN A 2 -9.64 -8.46 -9.03
CA ASN A 2 -8.88 -8.93 -7.87
C ASN A 2 -7.59 -9.61 -8.33
N PRO A 3 -6.45 -9.38 -7.65
CA PRO A 3 -5.24 -10.11 -7.95
C PRO A 3 -5.43 -11.60 -7.61
N GLN A 4 -4.85 -12.48 -8.43
CA GLN A 4 -4.76 -13.92 -8.15
C GLN A 4 -3.68 -14.22 -7.12
N SER A 5 -2.59 -13.44 -7.10
CA SER A 5 -1.53 -13.57 -6.12
C SER A 5 -0.94 -12.21 -5.74
N ILE A 6 -0.40 -12.15 -4.53
CA ILE A 6 0.19 -10.96 -3.93
C ILE A 6 1.48 -11.39 -3.26
N THR A 7 2.59 -10.84 -3.74
CA THR A 7 3.93 -11.19 -3.26
C THR A 7 4.66 -9.93 -2.81
N TYR A 8 5.24 -9.94 -1.61
CA TYR A 8 6.09 -8.85 -1.17
C TYR A 8 7.57 -9.21 -1.26
N HIS A 9 8.29 -8.47 -2.09
CA HIS A 9 9.74 -8.58 -2.24
C HIS A 9 10.43 -7.67 -1.24
N ALA A 10 10.70 -8.17 -0.03
CA ALA A 10 11.27 -7.38 1.08
C ALA A 10 12.61 -6.71 0.72
N ALA A 11 13.48 -7.38 -0.04
CA ALA A 11 14.77 -6.85 -0.45
C ALA A 11 14.65 -5.57 -1.32
N SER A 12 13.70 -5.56 -2.27
CA SER A 12 13.44 -4.42 -3.15
C SER A 12 12.34 -3.48 -2.62
N ARG A 13 11.67 -3.86 -1.52
CA ARG A 13 10.50 -3.17 -0.94
C ARG A 13 9.41 -2.94 -1.97
N THR A 14 9.11 -3.97 -2.75
CA THR A 14 8.12 -3.92 -3.85
C THR A 14 7.03 -4.95 -3.61
N LEU A 15 5.78 -4.51 -3.76
CA LEU A 15 4.62 -5.38 -3.79
C LEU A 15 4.30 -5.74 -5.24
N GLU A 16 4.28 -7.03 -5.52
CA GLU A 16 3.85 -7.59 -6.80
C GLU A 16 2.41 -8.06 -6.69
N LEU A 17 1.59 -7.64 -7.66
CA LEU A 17 0.20 -8.04 -7.81
C LEU A 17 0.04 -8.70 -9.18
N CYS A 18 -0.29 -9.98 -9.20
CA CYS A 18 -0.56 -10.70 -10.44
C CYS A 18 -2.06 -10.82 -10.66
N TYR A 19 -2.56 -10.35 -11.80
CA TYR A 19 -3.98 -10.41 -12.15
C TYR A 19 -4.28 -11.56 -13.13
N ALA A 20 -5.55 -11.97 -13.21
CA ALA A 20 -5.99 -13.12 -14.00
C ALA A 20 -5.83 -12.93 -15.52
N ASP A 21 -5.69 -11.69 -15.98
CA ASP A 21 -5.42 -11.32 -17.37
C ASP A 21 -3.92 -11.35 -17.71
N GLY A 22 -3.07 -11.73 -16.75
CA GLY A 22 -1.62 -11.79 -16.92
C GLY A 22 -0.94 -10.42 -16.83
N VAL A 23 -1.67 -9.37 -16.42
CA VAL A 23 -1.07 -8.09 -16.10
C VAL A 23 -0.48 -8.19 -14.70
N ASP A 24 0.81 -7.94 -14.58
CA ASP A 24 1.50 -7.83 -13.29
C ASP A 24 1.74 -6.36 -12.96
N SER A 25 1.52 -6.00 -11.70
CA SER A 25 1.77 -4.64 -11.20
C SER A 25 2.79 -4.68 -10.07
N LEU A 26 3.87 -3.93 -10.25
CA LEU A 26 4.93 -3.76 -9.26
C LEU A 26 4.79 -2.40 -8.59
N LEU A 27 4.45 -2.40 -7.32
CA LEU A 27 4.18 -1.20 -6.53
C LEU A 27 5.23 -1.05 -5.42
N PRO A 28 6.09 -0.02 -5.46
CA PRO A 28 7.01 0.25 -4.37
C PRO A 28 6.26 0.54 -3.06
N ALA A 29 6.78 0.05 -1.93
CA ALA A 29 6.23 0.34 -0.61
C ALA A 29 6.18 1.85 -0.33
N GLU A 30 7.14 2.61 -0.85
CA GLU A 30 7.14 4.08 -0.80
C GLU A 30 5.90 4.67 -1.46
N LEU A 31 5.58 4.23 -2.68
CA LEU A 31 4.41 4.71 -3.41
C LEU A 31 3.13 4.42 -2.61
N LEU A 32 2.98 3.19 -2.13
CA LEU A 32 1.83 2.79 -1.31
C LEU A 32 1.70 3.69 -0.08
N ARG A 33 2.79 3.87 0.67
CA ARG A 33 2.77 4.70 1.89
C ARG A 33 2.46 6.17 1.63
N VAL A 34 3.02 6.73 0.55
CA VAL A 34 2.82 8.14 0.16
C VAL A 34 1.38 8.39 -0.29
N TYR A 35 0.80 7.44 -1.02
CA TYR A 35 -0.57 7.51 -1.55
C TYR A 35 -1.60 6.76 -0.69
N SER A 36 -1.26 6.47 0.57
CA SER A 36 -2.09 5.68 1.47
C SER A 36 -3.51 6.25 1.56
N PRO A 37 -4.56 5.42 1.49
CA PRO A 37 -5.95 5.87 1.47
C PRO A 37 -6.49 6.33 2.84
N SER A 38 -5.66 6.33 3.88
CA SER A 38 -6.03 6.74 5.23
C SER A 38 -6.42 8.22 5.32
N ALA A 39 -7.32 8.53 6.27
CA ALA A 39 -7.78 9.89 6.54
C ALA A 39 -6.63 10.86 6.89
N GLU A 40 -5.58 10.35 7.56
CA GLU A 40 -4.36 11.13 7.86
C GLU A 40 -3.66 11.66 6.61
N VAL A 41 -3.66 10.87 5.53
CA VAL A 41 -2.94 11.18 4.29
C VAL A 41 -3.83 11.95 3.31
N ARG A 42 -5.09 11.52 3.15
CA ARG A 42 -6.03 12.14 2.22
C ARG A 42 -6.68 13.42 2.75
N GLY A 43 -6.78 13.59 4.07
CA GLY A 43 -7.59 14.64 4.68
C GLY A 43 -9.08 14.46 4.39
N HIS A 44 -9.93 15.29 4.99
CA HIS A 44 -11.37 15.29 4.69
C HIS A 44 -11.69 16.16 3.46
N SER A 45 -10.79 17.07 3.09
CA SER A 45 -10.83 17.92 1.89
C SER A 45 -9.49 17.93 1.14
N GLU A 46 -9.46 18.28 -0.16
CA GLU A 46 -8.21 18.31 -0.95
C GLU A 46 -7.12 19.24 -0.38
N SER A 47 -7.53 20.31 0.30
CA SER A 47 -6.64 21.24 1.01
C SER A 47 -5.98 20.64 2.25
N GLU A 48 -6.49 19.52 2.75
CA GLU A 48 -5.97 18.82 3.93
C GLU A 48 -5.05 17.65 3.55
N ARG A 49 -4.85 17.39 2.25
CA ARG A 49 -3.87 16.40 1.79
C ARG A 49 -2.47 16.82 2.24
N LYS A 50 -1.85 15.96 3.06
CA LYS A 50 -0.47 16.16 3.49
C LYS A 50 0.46 15.32 2.63
N LEU A 51 1.39 16.00 1.95
CA LEU A 51 2.47 15.32 1.26
C LEU A 51 3.30 14.53 2.27
N GLN A 52 3.37 13.22 2.08
CA GLN A 52 4.21 12.34 2.89
C GLN A 52 5.64 12.41 2.36
N THR A 53 6.58 12.85 3.18
CA THR A 53 8.01 12.95 2.83
C THR A 53 8.85 11.99 3.67
N GLY A 54 10.08 11.72 3.23
CA GLY A 54 11.01 10.84 3.95
C GLY A 54 10.65 9.35 3.91
N LYS A 55 9.82 8.92 2.96
CA LYS A 55 9.32 7.54 2.86
C LYS A 55 10.12 6.63 1.91
N LYS A 56 11.23 7.13 1.37
CA LYS A 56 12.14 6.40 0.45
C LYS A 56 12.56 5.02 0.94
N HIS A 57 12.68 4.86 2.26
CA HIS A 57 13.15 3.62 2.86
C HIS A 57 12.06 2.81 3.55
N ILE A 58 10.79 3.17 3.37
CA ILE A 58 9.69 2.46 4.01
C ILE A 58 9.62 1.01 3.53
N ALA A 59 9.33 0.11 4.47
CA ALA A 59 9.04 -1.29 4.21
C ALA A 59 7.61 -1.63 4.65
N ILE A 60 7.13 -2.78 4.21
CA ILE A 60 5.89 -3.38 4.67
C ILE A 60 6.29 -4.42 5.73
N ASP A 61 5.85 -4.23 6.96
CA ASP A 61 6.08 -5.19 8.05
C ASP A 61 5.08 -6.34 8.00
N SER A 62 3.81 -6.03 7.72
CA SER A 62 2.76 -7.03 7.58
C SER A 62 1.62 -6.57 6.69
N MET A 63 0.85 -7.53 6.20
CA MET A 63 -0.36 -7.30 5.41
C MET A 63 -1.48 -8.20 5.93
N GLU A 64 -2.65 -7.62 6.13
CA GLU A 64 -3.84 -8.31 6.63
C GLU A 64 -4.96 -8.20 5.61
N SER A 65 -5.59 -9.32 5.26
CA SER A 65 -6.78 -9.32 4.41
C SER A 65 -8.00 -8.82 5.18
N ILE A 66 -8.69 -7.83 4.64
CA ILE A 66 -9.94 -7.29 5.18
C ILE A 66 -11.09 -7.62 4.22
N GLY A 67 -11.94 -8.57 4.63
CA GLY A 67 -13.04 -9.05 3.78
C GLY A 67 -12.54 -9.81 2.55
N ASN A 68 -13.23 -9.66 1.41
CA ASN A 68 -12.97 -10.44 0.20
C ASN A 68 -12.03 -9.76 -0.81
N TYR A 69 -11.72 -8.48 -0.61
CA TYR A 69 -11.02 -7.69 -1.64
C TYR A 69 -10.07 -6.63 -1.09
N ALA A 70 -10.15 -6.29 0.20
CA ALA A 70 -9.33 -5.21 0.75
C ALA A 70 -8.10 -5.76 1.47
N LEU A 71 -7.02 -4.98 1.45
CA LEU A 71 -5.78 -5.25 2.17
C LEU A 71 -5.44 -4.09 3.07
N ARG A 72 -5.23 -4.42 4.34
CA ARG A 72 -4.61 -3.52 5.29
C ARG A 72 -3.10 -3.74 5.26
N ILE A 73 -2.34 -2.67 5.10
CA ILE A 73 -0.88 -2.72 5.06
C ILE A 73 -0.32 -2.00 6.30
N VAL A 74 0.56 -2.69 7.02
CA VAL A 74 1.33 -2.15 8.14
C VAL A 74 2.73 -1.81 7.64
N PHE A 75 3.12 -0.55 7.77
CA PHE A 75 4.40 -0.02 7.33
C PHE A 75 5.37 0.15 8.49
N SER A 76 6.66 0.12 8.16
CA SER A 76 7.76 0.22 9.13
C SER A 76 7.90 1.57 9.85
N ASP A 77 7.10 2.58 9.48
CA ASP A 77 6.99 3.85 10.22
C ASP A 77 5.86 3.84 11.25
N GLY A 78 5.22 2.69 11.46
CA GLY A 78 4.08 2.52 12.37
C GLY A 78 2.73 2.83 11.74
N HIS A 79 2.67 3.14 10.44
CA HIS A 79 1.39 3.36 9.75
C HIS A 79 0.67 2.04 9.50
N ASP A 80 -0.51 1.87 10.08
CA ASP A 80 -1.28 0.62 10.02
C ASP A 80 -2.73 0.84 9.59
N THR A 81 -3.13 2.05 9.19
CA THR A 81 -4.54 2.38 8.90
C THR A 81 -4.87 2.42 7.41
N GLY A 82 -3.91 2.07 6.54
CA GLY A 82 -4.10 2.09 5.08
C GLY A 82 -4.83 0.85 4.60
N ILE A 83 -6.09 1.00 4.17
CA ILE A 83 -6.90 -0.07 3.56
C ILE A 83 -7.02 0.15 2.05
N TYR A 84 -6.39 -0.73 1.29
CA TYR A 84 -6.35 -0.72 -0.18
C TYR A 84 -7.44 -1.65 -0.70
N SER A 85 -8.10 -1.26 -1.80
CA SER A 85 -9.22 -1.97 -2.42
C SER A 85 -9.11 -1.96 -3.93
#